data_AF-A0A2D6XAM3-F1
#
_entry.id   AF-A0A2D6XAM3-F1
#
_cell.length_a   1.000
_cell.length_b   1.000
_cell.length_c   1.000
_cell.angle_alpha   90.00
_cell.angle_beta   90.00
_cell.angle_gamma   90.00
#
_symmetry.space_group_name_H-M   'P 1'
#
loop_
_entity.id
_entity.type
_entity.pdbx_description
1 polymer ?
#
loop_
_entity_poly.entity_id
_entity_poly.type
_entity_poly.pdbx_seq_one_letter_code
_entity_poly.pdbx_strand_id
1 'polypeptide(L)'
;MNNKKIENIEPQSSASCSSYLEPVGKSYESKEPKVSDKPNKIEMPSRMAMAKNLSKSLINTAKTAVTGGKVIASTNLASQRMSICKACPWFVAKGQRCSKCGCVVPLKVYFEEEQCPIKKW
;
A
#
# COMPACT_ATOMS: atom_id res chain seq x y z
N MET A 1 -55.38 16.63 -29.71
CA MET A 1 -55.74 16.05 -28.38
C MET A 1 -54.83 14.86 -28.17
N ASN A 2 -53.92 14.73 -27.21
CA ASN A 2 -53.50 15.56 -26.09
C ASN A 2 -52.02 15.24 -25.83
N ASN A 3 -51.19 16.27 -25.71
CA ASN A 3 -49.89 16.20 -25.06
C ASN A 3 -50.10 15.88 -23.57
N LYS A 4 -49.41 14.87 -23.04
CA LYS A 4 -49.07 14.83 -21.61
C LYS A 4 -47.57 14.63 -21.44
N LYS A 5 -46.92 15.79 -21.39
CA LYS A 5 -45.67 16.10 -20.70
C LYS A 5 -45.73 15.47 -19.29
N ILE A 6 -44.75 14.65 -18.91
CA ILE A 6 -44.48 14.39 -17.49
C ILE A 6 -43.28 15.23 -17.12
N GLU A 7 -43.61 16.27 -16.38
CA GLU A 7 -42.73 17.23 -15.73
C GLU A 7 -42.20 16.66 -14.41
N ASN A 8 -40.96 17.04 -14.10
CA ASN A 8 -40.49 17.49 -12.79
C ASN A 8 -40.72 16.57 -11.58
N ILE A 9 -39.63 15.94 -11.13
CA ILE A 9 -39.43 15.64 -9.70
C ILE A 9 -38.36 16.62 -9.21
N GLU A 10 -38.84 17.66 -8.54
CA GLU A 10 -38.07 18.72 -7.91
C GLU A 10 -37.44 18.20 -6.60
N PRO A 11 -36.18 18.53 -6.29
CA PRO A 11 -35.58 18.21 -5.00
C PRO A 11 -36.13 19.16 -3.92
N GLN A 12 -36.69 18.59 -2.85
CA GLN A 12 -37.13 19.38 -1.69
C GLN A 12 -35.92 20.03 -0.98
N SER A 13 -35.62 21.27 -1.38
CA SER A 13 -35.75 22.47 -0.53
C SER A 13 -36.50 22.16 0.78
N SER A 14 -36.01 22.38 2.00
CA SER A 14 -35.39 23.59 2.54
C SER A 14 -35.13 23.32 4.04
N ALA A 15 -34.00 23.82 4.58
CA ALA A 15 -33.95 24.50 5.88
C ALA A 15 -32.50 24.83 6.27
N SER A 16 -32.19 26.13 6.18
CA SER A 16 -31.34 26.87 7.11
C SER A 16 -29.83 26.57 7.14
N CYS A 17 -29.12 27.10 6.15
CA CYS A 17 -27.71 27.50 6.32
C CYS A 17 -27.69 28.85 7.06
N SER A 18 -28.01 28.85 8.36
CA SER A 18 -27.95 30.06 9.19
C SER A 18 -26.66 30.06 10.01
N SER A 19 -25.70 30.83 9.50
CA SER A 19 -24.95 31.83 10.27
C SER A 19 -24.47 31.44 11.68
N TYR A 20 -23.34 30.75 11.77
CA TYR A 20 -22.40 30.99 12.86
C TYR A 20 -20.97 30.99 12.31
N LEU A 21 -20.52 32.17 11.88
CA LEU A 21 -19.10 32.50 11.88
C LEU A 21 -18.73 32.81 13.32
N GLU A 22 -18.09 31.85 14.00
CA GLU A 22 -17.41 32.14 15.25
C GLU A 22 -15.98 32.64 14.97
N PRO A 23 -15.49 33.61 15.76
CA PRO A 23 -14.24 34.31 15.49
C PRO A 23 -13.03 33.37 15.60
N VAL A 24 -12.27 33.28 14.51
CA VAL A 24 -10.88 32.77 14.49
C VAL A 24 -10.00 33.72 15.31
N GLY A 25 -9.95 33.46 16.61
CA GLY A 25 -9.21 34.28 17.56
C GLY A 25 -8.81 33.47 18.78
N LYS A 26 -7.88 32.52 18.58
CA LYS A 26 -6.98 31.99 19.62
C LYS A 26 -5.86 31.25 18.89
N SER A 27 -4.71 31.91 18.79
CA SER A 27 -3.43 31.29 18.47
C SER A 27 -3.21 30.15 19.45
N TYR A 28 -3.42 28.91 18.99
CA TYR A 28 -3.02 27.75 19.77
C TYR A 28 -1.49 27.73 19.77
N GLU A 29 -0.92 28.26 20.84
CA GLU A 29 0.49 28.07 21.18
C GLU A 29 0.72 26.56 21.27
N SER A 30 1.40 26.04 20.26
CA SER A 30 1.58 24.62 20.03
C SER A 30 2.65 24.13 20.99
N LYS A 31 2.25 23.73 22.21
CA LYS A 31 3.14 22.93 23.06
C LYS A 31 3.24 21.55 22.45
N GLU A 32 4.15 21.39 21.50
CA GLU A 32 4.55 20.09 20.99
C GLU A 32 4.95 19.19 22.17
N PRO A 33 4.26 18.06 22.40
CA PRO A 33 4.74 17.09 23.37
C PRO A 33 6.10 16.60 22.91
N LYS A 34 7.13 16.76 23.74
CA LYS A 34 8.48 16.24 23.51
C LYS A 34 8.41 14.71 23.54
N VAL A 35 8.09 14.09 22.41
CA VAL A 35 8.22 12.66 22.17
C VAL A 35 9.71 12.34 22.20
N SER A 36 10.18 11.88 23.35
CA SER A 36 11.56 11.45 23.59
C SER A 36 11.70 9.96 23.34
N ASP A 37 11.28 9.51 22.15
CA ASP A 37 11.44 8.11 21.77
C ASP A 37 12.57 7.98 20.75
N LYS A 38 13.71 7.47 21.22
CA LYS A 38 14.80 7.02 20.34
C LYS A 38 14.20 6.12 19.26
N PRO A 39 14.42 6.39 17.95
CA PRO A 39 13.78 5.62 16.90
C PRO A 39 14.23 4.16 17.00
N ASN A 40 13.25 3.27 17.22
CA ASN A 40 13.44 1.83 17.17
C ASN A 40 14.05 1.47 15.80
N LYS A 41 15.31 1.01 15.80
CA LYS A 41 16.09 0.79 14.59
C LYS A 41 15.40 -0.32 13.80
N ILE A 42 14.91 0.01 12.61
CA ILE A 42 14.39 -1.00 11.67
C ILE A 42 15.57 -1.89 11.26
N GLU A 43 15.72 -3.06 11.90
CA GLU A 43 16.78 -4.01 11.59
C GLU A 43 16.51 -4.72 10.28
N MET A 44 17.35 -4.42 9.28
CA MET A 44 17.38 -5.16 8.02
C MET A 44 18.07 -6.51 8.23
N PRO A 45 17.68 -7.57 7.49
CA PRO A 45 18.36 -8.85 7.56
C PRO A 45 19.82 -8.72 7.13
N SER A 46 20.65 -9.65 7.59
CA SER A 46 22.06 -9.69 7.18
C SER A 46 22.19 -9.90 5.68
N ARG A 47 23.32 -9.44 5.11
CA ARG A 47 23.64 -9.60 3.69
C ARG A 47 23.59 -11.06 3.24
N MET A 48 24.01 -11.99 4.10
CA MET A 48 23.96 -13.43 3.81
C MET A 48 22.52 -13.96 3.77
N ALA A 49 21.67 -13.52 4.69
CA ALA A 49 20.25 -13.88 4.68
C ALA A 49 19.54 -13.35 3.42
N MET A 50 19.85 -12.12 3.00
CA MET A 50 19.33 -11.57 1.74
C MET A 50 19.84 -12.35 0.52
N ALA A 51 21.11 -12.74 0.48
CA ALA A 51 21.67 -13.55 -0.61
C ALA A 51 20.94 -14.90 -0.72
N LYS A 52 20.72 -15.59 0.41
CA LYS A 52 19.96 -16.85 0.44
C LYS A 52 18.53 -16.69 -0.09
N ASN A 53 17.83 -15.64 0.34
CA ASN A 53 16.47 -15.36 -0.13
C ASN A 53 16.43 -15.07 -1.63
N LEU A 54 17.40 -14.32 -2.15
CA LEU A 54 17.53 -14.05 -3.58
C LEU A 54 17.85 -15.32 -4.38
N SER A 55 18.80 -16.15 -3.94
CA SER A 55 19.13 -17.41 -4.62
C SER A 55 17.91 -18.32 -4.74
N LYS A 56 17.09 -18.41 -3.69
CA LYS A 56 15.84 -19.18 -3.72
C LYS A 56 14.86 -18.66 -4.78
N SER A 57 14.71 -17.34 -4.85
CA SER A 57 13.89 -16.66 -5.86
C SER A 57 14.37 -16.94 -7.29
N LEU A 58 15.67 -16.88 -7.52
CA LEU A 58 16.28 -17.13 -8.84
C LEU A 58 16.10 -18.57 -9.29
N ILE A 59 16.32 -19.56 -8.41
CA ILE A 59 16.14 -20.98 -8.74
C ILE A 59 14.69 -21.27 -9.12
N ASN A 60 13.73 -20.75 -8.36
CA ASN A 60 12.31 -20.94 -8.64
C ASN A 60 11.94 -20.31 -10.00
N THR A 61 12.38 -19.09 -10.24
CA THR A 61 12.12 -18.39 -11.50
C THR A 61 12.75 -19.11 -12.69
N ALA A 62 14.00 -19.56 -12.56
CA ALA A 62 14.70 -20.33 -13.60
C ALA A 62 13.99 -21.65 -13.90
N LYS A 63 13.56 -22.38 -12.86
CA LYS A 63 12.76 -23.61 -13.02
C LYS A 63 11.51 -23.34 -13.85
N THR A 64 10.77 -22.28 -13.55
CA THR A 64 9.56 -21.92 -14.27
C THR A 64 9.83 -21.52 -15.71
N ALA A 65 10.91 -20.76 -15.95
CA ALA A 65 11.30 -20.37 -17.30
C ALA A 65 11.66 -21.60 -18.17
N VAL A 66 12.43 -22.56 -17.65
CA VAL A 66 12.81 -23.76 -18.42
C VAL A 66 11.65 -24.72 -18.64
N THR A 67 10.63 -24.71 -17.76
CA THR A 67 9.40 -25.50 -17.95
C THR A 67 8.36 -24.80 -18.84
N GLY A 68 8.68 -23.63 -19.41
CA GLY A 68 7.75 -22.86 -20.24
C GLY A 68 6.61 -22.17 -19.46
N GLY A 69 6.77 -22.02 -18.15
CA GLY A 69 5.80 -21.35 -17.30
C GLY A 69 5.87 -19.82 -17.42
N LYS A 70 4.82 -19.15 -16.93
CA LYS A 70 4.73 -17.69 -16.92
C LYS A 70 5.68 -17.13 -15.86
N VAL A 71 6.64 -16.30 -16.28
CA VAL A 71 7.62 -15.69 -15.36
C VAL A 71 7.11 -14.37 -14.76
N ILE A 72 6.31 -13.63 -15.51
CA ILE A 72 5.84 -12.30 -15.14
C ILE A 72 4.38 -12.36 -14.68
N ALA A 73 4.11 -11.74 -13.53
CA ALA A 73 2.78 -11.62 -12.97
C ALA A 73 1.86 -10.71 -13.78
N SER A 74 0.56 -10.99 -13.74
CA SER A 74 -0.42 -10.05 -14.29
C SER A 74 -0.41 -8.75 -13.47
N THR A 75 -0.77 -7.63 -14.09
CA THR A 75 -0.86 -6.33 -13.41
C THR A 75 -1.77 -6.38 -12.18
N ASN A 76 -2.88 -7.14 -12.27
CA ASN A 76 -3.81 -7.32 -11.15
C ASN A 76 -3.15 -8.06 -9.98
N LEU A 77 -2.44 -9.16 -10.26
CA LEU A 77 -1.75 -9.93 -9.22
C LEU A 77 -0.60 -9.14 -8.59
N ALA A 78 0.19 -8.45 -9.40
CA ALA A 78 1.27 -7.58 -8.90
C ALA A 78 0.70 -6.45 -8.02
N SER A 79 -0.40 -5.82 -8.42
CA SER A 79 -1.08 -4.76 -7.66
C SER A 79 -1.64 -5.28 -6.33
N GLN A 80 -2.23 -6.47 -6.33
CA GLN A 80 -2.71 -7.14 -5.12
C GLN A 80 -1.56 -7.44 -4.15
N ARG A 81 -0.45 -8.02 -4.63
CA ARG A 81 0.73 -8.29 -3.78
C ARG A 81 1.36 -7.00 -3.26
N MET A 82 1.36 -5.94 -4.07
CA MET A 82 1.84 -4.62 -3.70
C MET A 82 1.00 -4.00 -2.58
N SER A 83 -0.33 -4.08 -2.64
CA SER A 83 -1.20 -3.56 -1.58
C SER A 83 -1.02 -4.32 -0.27
N ILE A 84 -0.89 -5.66 -0.33
CA ILE A 84 -0.56 -6.50 0.83
C ILE A 84 0.76 -6.05 1.48
N CYS A 85 1.79 -5.78 0.68
CA CYS A 85 3.06 -5.27 1.21
C CYS A 85 2.92 -3.88 1.82
N LYS A 86 2.21 -2.96 1.18
CA LYS A 86 2.04 -1.58 1.70
C LYS A 86 1.32 -1.55 3.04
N ALA A 87 0.43 -2.51 3.30
CA ALA A 87 -0.27 -2.67 4.58
C ALA A 87 0.56 -3.43 5.64
N CYS A 88 1.74 -3.93 5.30
CA CYS A 88 2.54 -4.80 6.15
C CYS A 88 3.34 -3.99 7.20
N PRO A 89 3.36 -4.37 8.49
CA PRO A 89 4.13 -3.68 9.53
C PRO A 89 5.65 -3.61 9.27
N TRP A 90 6.17 -4.49 8.42
CA TRP A 90 7.58 -4.57 8.06
C TRP A 90 7.92 -3.84 6.76
N PHE A 91 6.95 -3.16 6.11
CA PHE A 91 7.23 -2.40 4.91
C PHE A 91 7.92 -1.07 5.23
N VAL A 92 9.06 -0.85 4.60
CA VAL A 92 9.88 0.35 4.73
C VAL A 92 9.67 1.20 3.48
N ALA A 93 8.79 2.19 3.58
CA ALA A 93 8.40 3.04 2.45
C ALA A 93 9.60 3.75 1.79
N LYS A 94 10.53 4.29 2.60
CA LYS A 94 11.72 5.02 2.13
C LYS A 94 12.58 4.22 1.15
N GLY A 95 12.64 2.90 1.29
CA GLY A 95 13.41 2.02 0.39
C GLY A 95 12.55 1.13 -0.51
N GLN A 96 11.22 1.16 -0.33
CA GLN A 96 10.29 0.18 -0.90
C GLN A 96 10.74 -1.27 -0.65
N ARG A 97 11.21 -1.54 0.57
CA ARG A 97 11.72 -2.86 0.98
C ARG A 97 10.96 -3.41 2.18
N CYS A 98 11.06 -4.70 2.40
CA CYS A 98 10.63 -5.32 3.66
C CYS A 98 11.80 -5.38 4.65
N SER A 99 11.62 -4.88 5.87
CA SER A 99 12.62 -4.98 6.94
C SER A 99 12.80 -6.39 7.47
N LYS A 100 11.79 -7.26 7.31
CA LYS A 100 11.86 -8.65 7.80
C LYS A 100 12.54 -9.61 6.83
N CYS A 101 12.34 -9.46 5.51
CA CYS A 101 12.90 -10.37 4.51
C CYS A 101 13.90 -9.72 3.54
N GLY A 102 14.02 -8.39 3.53
CA GLY A 102 15.00 -7.64 2.72
C GLY A 102 14.63 -7.48 1.24
N CYS A 103 13.48 -8.02 0.81
CA CYS A 103 13.04 -7.99 -0.59
C CYS A 103 12.80 -6.55 -1.09
N VAL A 104 13.14 -6.29 -2.36
CA VAL A 104 12.66 -5.11 -3.11
C VAL A 104 11.23 -5.39 -3.53
N VAL A 105 10.27 -4.74 -2.88
CA VAL A 105 8.85 -5.06 -3.10
C VAL A 105 8.40 -4.77 -4.54
N PRO A 106 8.71 -3.61 -5.15
CA PRO A 106 8.34 -3.32 -6.54
C PRO A 106 8.79 -4.39 -7.53
N LEU A 107 9.98 -4.95 -7.35
CA LEU A 107 10.48 -6.01 -8.21
C LEU A 107 9.79 -7.35 -7.92
N LYS A 108 9.70 -7.72 -6.64
CA LYS A 108 9.24 -9.05 -6.23
C LYS A 108 7.79 -9.34 -6.60
N VAL A 109 6.92 -8.32 -6.61
CA VAL A 109 5.51 -8.52 -6.95
C VAL A 109 5.27 -8.89 -8.41
N TYR A 110 6.21 -8.55 -9.31
CA TYR A 110 6.10 -8.82 -10.75
C TYR A 110 6.54 -10.22 -11.16
N PHE A 111 7.13 -11.01 -10.29
CA PHE A 111 7.47 -12.38 -10.60
C PHE A 111 6.30 -13.31 -10.23
N GLU A 112 5.84 -14.10 -11.19
CA GLU A 112 4.62 -14.93 -11.05
C GLU A 112 4.74 -15.89 -9.85
N GLU A 113 5.85 -16.61 -9.77
CA GLU A 113 6.09 -17.67 -8.77
C GLU A 113 6.66 -17.16 -7.44
N GLU A 114 6.83 -15.85 -7.30
CA GLU A 114 7.38 -15.27 -6.07
C GLU A 114 6.33 -15.19 -4.96
N GLN A 115 6.71 -15.74 -3.81
CA GLN A 115 5.93 -15.71 -2.59
C GLN A 115 6.59 -14.83 -1.54
N CYS A 116 5.80 -14.37 -0.57
CA CYS A 116 6.33 -13.71 0.60
C CYS A 116 7.14 -14.71 1.45
N PRO A 117 8.42 -14.47 1.82
CA PRO A 117 9.16 -15.37 2.68
C PRO A 117 8.53 -15.57 4.07
N ILE A 118 7.68 -14.62 4.48
CA ILE A 118 6.90 -14.67 5.73
C ILE A 118 5.41 -14.98 5.48
N LYS A 119 5.08 -15.48 4.28
CA LYS A 119 3.77 -16.01 3.89
C LYS A 119 2.59 -15.05 4.08
N LYS A 120 2.78 -13.77 3.75
CA LYS A 120 1.68 -12.78 3.68
C LYS A 120 0.91 -12.81 2.35
N TRP A 121 1.53 -13.39 1.32
CA TRP A 121 0.94 -13.82 0.05
C TRP A 121 1.77 -15.00 -0.48
#